data_AF-A0A7S1WMK4-F1
#
_entry.id   AF-A0A7S1WMK4-F1
#
_cell.length_a   1.000
_cell.length_b   1.000
_cell.length_c   1.000
_cell.angle_alpha   90.00
_cell.angle_beta   90.00
_cell.angle_gamma   90.00
#
_symmetry.space_group_name_H-M   'P 1'
#
loop_
_entity.id
_entity.type
_entity.pdbx_description
1 polymer ?
#
loop_
_entity_poly.entity_id
_entity_poly.type
_entity_poly.pdbx_seq_one_letter_code
_entity_poly.pdbx_strand_id
1 'polypeptide(L)'
;EKEEAKRPSSDAALQHQWVAKGAAAGEPAAAPAEDPDHAGGQELREDNVNDGIKERRQELIKRLDLEHHARAADARPRRPERANHQSKEFLVPDRQVPGAQLRYEWWDSKRVESSGVLEVGGQTTMATEVAGEASDLKMFSRMLEEHNIDPSLFGKSSAKNLEQLAGEVRSGAARLMLDATEHKKLVRVVDVVVLRFLLEAGGAGAGGAAARPRLLIETGECFPDGRRRETFRMPGTKKEPHENTRQTTWRIIRDLLALNGDGVRCNLVKIDRHEEETESPSYPGVRTVYRKEIVECLIPSSAPEQLAKAGLRDTSAWSATDAQGNTRYFAWMSPQEAEAKKVKLRFEAAESISTLVRAPIGLGEEALQAHLTSLGIDVSKFGQGSAKSLKEFSSELIKGEATLMNDATGTLKRVVDVVVMIITNPKTQETLVQAEQLMPDGQRVQLKRLPGAKRRPDENQFLSARRILRKQLEIDENLVRLDQDVKFVEDEKPSPSYPGLATLYRKRLIRAELIA
;
A
#
# COMPACT_ATOMS: atom_id res chain seq x y z
N GLU A 1 10.08 -3.34 -33.65
CA GLU A 1 8.95 -3.55 -32.71
C GLU A 1 8.60 -5.04 -32.66
N LYS A 2 8.22 -5.55 -31.48
CA LYS A 2 7.66 -6.92 -31.37
C LYS A 2 6.14 -6.80 -31.55
N GLU A 3 5.56 -7.54 -32.48
CA GLU A 3 4.11 -7.56 -32.69
C GLU A 3 3.39 -8.23 -31.52
N GLU A 4 2.52 -7.50 -30.81
CA GLU A 4 1.83 -8.01 -29.61
C GLU A 4 0.93 -9.21 -29.94
N ALA A 5 0.35 -9.25 -31.14
CA ALA A 5 -0.47 -10.38 -31.61
C ALA A 5 0.32 -11.71 -31.70
N LYS A 6 1.65 -11.66 -31.73
CA LYS A 6 2.54 -12.83 -31.77
C LYS A 6 3.09 -13.21 -30.40
N ARG A 7 2.71 -12.52 -29.33
CA ARG A 7 3.20 -12.81 -27.98
C ARG A 7 2.58 -14.12 -27.48
N PRO A 8 3.39 -15.11 -27.05
CA PRO A 8 2.85 -16.35 -26.51
C PRO A 8 2.09 -16.08 -25.19
N SER A 9 1.03 -16.85 -24.94
CA SER A 9 0.34 -16.84 -23.65
C SER A 9 1.27 -17.30 -22.52
N SER A 10 0.90 -17.03 -21.26
CA SER A 10 1.63 -17.52 -20.09
C SER A 10 1.86 -19.04 -20.14
N ASP A 11 0.82 -19.79 -20.52
CA ASP A 11 0.88 -21.25 -20.60
C ASP A 11 1.81 -21.71 -21.72
N ALA A 12 1.77 -21.06 -22.89
CA ALA A 12 2.68 -21.35 -23.99
C ALA A 12 4.13 -21.00 -23.64
N ALA A 13 4.36 -19.95 -22.86
CA ALA A 13 5.69 -19.59 -22.37
C ALA A 13 6.24 -20.62 -21.38
N LEU A 14 5.40 -21.16 -20.49
CA LEU A 14 5.77 -22.23 -19.55
C LEU A 14 6.07 -23.55 -20.25
N GLN A 15 5.40 -23.84 -21.37
CA GLN A 15 5.65 -25.02 -22.20
C GLN A 15 6.85 -24.87 -23.14
N HIS A 16 7.48 -23.69 -23.19
CA HIS A 16 8.63 -23.46 -24.06
C HIS A 16 9.79 -24.37 -23.66
N GLN A 17 10.46 -24.99 -24.64
CA GLN A 17 11.51 -25.99 -24.40
C GLN A 17 12.63 -25.50 -23.46
N TRP A 18 12.90 -24.19 -23.46
CA TRP A 18 13.90 -23.58 -22.58
C TRP A 18 13.51 -23.67 -21.10
N VAL A 19 12.25 -23.40 -20.77
CA VAL A 19 11.71 -23.49 -19.40
C VAL A 19 11.59 -24.95 -18.99
N ALA A 20 11.08 -25.81 -19.88
CA ALA A 20 10.93 -27.23 -19.64
C ALA A 20 12.28 -27.94 -19.40
N LYS A 21 13.34 -27.57 -20.14
CA LYS A 21 14.70 -28.11 -19.92
C LYS A 21 15.31 -27.65 -18.60
N GLY A 22 15.08 -26.40 -18.19
CA GLY A 22 15.57 -25.88 -16.92
C GLY A 22 14.91 -26.53 -15.69
N ALA A 23 13.63 -26.90 -15.78
CA ALA A 23 12.91 -27.56 -14.68
C ALA A 23 13.25 -29.04 -14.51
N ALA A 24 13.72 -29.72 -15.57
CA ALA A 24 14.08 -31.14 -15.54
C ALA A 24 15.49 -31.41 -14.97
N ALA A 25 16.36 -30.38 -14.92
CA ALA A 25 17.72 -30.51 -14.40
C ALA A 25 17.74 -30.30 -12.87
N GLY A 26 17.34 -31.34 -12.13
CA GLY A 26 17.37 -31.38 -10.66
C GLY A 26 18.76 -31.62 -10.04
N GLU A 27 19.84 -31.39 -10.78
CA GLU A 27 21.22 -31.55 -10.27
C GLU A 27 21.91 -30.18 -10.15
N PRO A 28 22.69 -29.93 -9.07
CA PRO A 28 23.48 -28.72 -8.96
C PRO A 28 24.51 -28.70 -10.10
N ALA A 29 24.37 -27.73 -11.00
CA ALA A 29 25.26 -27.55 -12.13
C ALA A 29 26.71 -27.41 -11.64
N ALA A 30 27.53 -28.42 -11.92
CA ALA A 30 28.97 -28.25 -11.99
C ALA A 30 29.28 -27.17 -13.04
N ALA A 31 30.25 -26.30 -12.75
CA ALA A 31 30.66 -25.23 -13.63
C ALA A 31 30.87 -25.75 -15.06
N PRO A 32 30.26 -25.14 -16.09
CA PRO A 32 30.38 -25.64 -17.44
C PRO A 32 31.82 -25.51 -17.92
N ALA A 33 32.38 -26.62 -18.40
CA ALA A 33 33.58 -26.59 -19.21
C ALA A 33 33.30 -25.79 -20.49
N GLU A 34 34.21 -24.89 -20.82
CA GLU A 34 34.15 -24.04 -22.01
C GLU A 34 34.11 -24.92 -23.27
N ASP A 35 32.97 -24.92 -23.96
CA ASP A 35 32.79 -25.54 -25.27
C ASP A 35 33.04 -24.45 -26.34
N PRO A 36 34.13 -24.51 -27.13
CA PRO A 36 34.57 -23.40 -27.98
C PRO A 36 33.76 -23.20 -29.27
N ASP A 37 32.72 -23.99 -29.56
CA ASP A 37 32.05 -23.98 -30.88
C ASP A 37 30.54 -23.60 -30.88
N HIS A 38 30.07 -22.79 -29.94
CA HIS A 38 28.71 -22.21 -29.98
C HIS A 38 28.68 -20.71 -30.30
N ALA A 39 29.14 -20.38 -31.51
CA ALA A 39 28.90 -19.08 -32.14
C ALA A 39 27.44 -18.96 -32.63
N GLY A 40 26.52 -18.58 -31.74
CA GLY A 40 25.12 -18.34 -32.13
C GLY A 40 24.13 -18.10 -30.99
N GLY A 41 24.53 -18.29 -29.73
CA GLY A 41 23.72 -17.87 -28.59
C GLY A 41 23.77 -16.35 -28.45
N GLN A 42 22.78 -15.63 -28.96
CA GLN A 42 22.49 -14.29 -28.44
C GLN A 42 22.19 -14.44 -26.95
N GLU A 43 23.21 -14.22 -26.12
CA GLU A 43 23.00 -13.83 -24.74
C GLU A 43 21.92 -12.75 -24.74
N LEU A 44 20.78 -13.06 -24.14
CA LEU A 44 19.75 -12.09 -23.80
C LEU A 44 20.40 -11.11 -22.81
N ARG A 45 21.13 -10.12 -23.35
CA ARG A 45 21.71 -9.03 -22.57
C ARG A 45 20.59 -8.37 -21.79
N GLU A 46 20.56 -8.61 -20.48
CA GLU A 46 19.66 -7.98 -19.52
C GLU A 46 19.97 -6.48 -19.31
N ASP A 47 20.96 -5.96 -20.02
CA ASP A 47 21.52 -4.62 -19.86
C ASP A 47 20.53 -3.48 -20.18
N ASN A 48 19.47 -3.78 -20.93
CA ASN A 48 18.45 -2.80 -21.32
C ASN A 48 17.13 -2.93 -20.56
N VAL A 49 17.02 -3.81 -19.56
CA VAL A 49 15.80 -3.90 -18.76
C VAL A 49 15.77 -2.73 -17.77
N ASN A 50 14.86 -1.79 -18.01
CA ASN A 50 14.52 -0.67 -17.12
C ASN A 50 14.48 -1.11 -15.64
N ASP A 51 15.21 -0.41 -14.76
CA ASP A 51 15.33 -0.75 -13.33
C ASP A 51 13.98 -0.90 -12.61
N GLY A 52 12.97 -0.13 -13.04
CA GLY A 52 11.62 -0.26 -12.52
C GLY A 52 10.98 -1.63 -12.82
N ILE A 53 11.32 -2.27 -13.93
CA ILE A 53 10.88 -3.64 -14.24
C ILE A 53 11.60 -4.64 -13.33
N LYS A 54 12.92 -4.48 -13.11
CA LYS A 54 13.70 -5.38 -12.24
C LYS A 54 13.16 -5.36 -10.81
N GLU A 55 12.91 -4.18 -10.25
CA GLU A 55 12.36 -4.04 -8.90
C GLU A 55 10.97 -4.68 -8.76
N ARG A 56 10.08 -4.51 -9.74
CA ARG A 56 8.75 -5.14 -9.72
C ARG A 56 8.81 -6.65 -9.78
N ARG A 57 9.72 -7.20 -10.60
CA ARG A 57 9.95 -8.65 -10.67
C ARG A 57 10.46 -9.18 -9.34
N GLN A 58 11.44 -8.52 -8.73
CA GLN A 58 11.94 -8.86 -7.40
C GLN A 58 10.84 -8.78 -6.33
N GLU A 59 9.97 -7.76 -6.39
CA GLU A 59 8.83 -7.64 -5.49
C GLU A 59 7.86 -8.82 -5.63
N LEU A 60 7.52 -9.21 -6.86
CA LEU A 60 6.63 -10.34 -7.14
C LEU A 60 7.24 -11.67 -6.69
N ILE A 61 8.51 -11.93 -7.02
CA ILE A 61 9.24 -13.13 -6.59
C ILE A 61 9.24 -13.21 -5.06
N LYS A 62 9.56 -12.10 -4.38
CA LYS A 62 9.55 -12.06 -2.91
C LYS A 62 8.17 -12.37 -2.32
N ARG A 63 7.07 -11.92 -2.95
CA ARG A 63 5.71 -12.26 -2.49
C ARG A 63 5.39 -13.74 -2.72
N LEU A 64 5.78 -14.27 -3.89
CA LEU A 64 5.64 -15.68 -4.23
C LEU A 64 6.39 -16.58 -3.24
N ASP A 65 7.63 -16.22 -2.91
CA ASP A 65 8.43 -16.93 -1.90
C ASP A 65 7.74 -16.88 -0.54
N LEU A 66 7.31 -15.70 -0.08
CA LEU A 66 6.64 -15.56 1.21
C LEU A 66 5.37 -16.42 1.30
N GLU A 67 4.59 -16.47 0.24
CA GLU A 67 3.38 -17.29 0.18
C GLU A 67 3.69 -18.79 0.13
N HIS A 68 4.69 -19.20 -0.67
CA HIS A 68 5.14 -20.58 -0.70
C HIS A 68 5.58 -21.06 0.70
N HIS A 69 6.33 -20.20 1.42
CA HIS A 69 6.72 -20.46 2.80
C HIS A 69 5.51 -20.47 3.75
N ALA A 70 4.52 -19.59 3.56
CA ALA A 70 3.32 -19.54 4.39
C ALA A 70 2.47 -20.81 4.25
N ARG A 71 2.29 -21.31 3.02
CA ARG A 71 1.58 -22.58 2.74
C ARG A 71 2.30 -23.79 3.32
N ALA A 72 3.63 -23.83 3.21
CA ALA A 72 4.43 -24.88 3.85
C ALA A 72 4.38 -24.80 5.39
N ALA A 73 4.22 -23.58 5.94
CA ALA A 73 4.14 -23.33 7.37
C ALA A 73 2.77 -23.59 7.98
N ASP A 74 1.70 -23.86 7.25
CA ASP A 74 0.45 -24.34 7.88
C ASP A 74 0.64 -25.69 8.62
N ALA A 75 1.80 -26.34 8.46
CA ALA A 75 2.26 -27.48 9.27
C ALA A 75 3.23 -27.13 10.42
N ARG A 76 3.68 -25.87 10.58
CA ARG A 76 4.65 -25.44 11.61
C ARG A 76 4.19 -24.16 12.32
N PRO A 77 4.44 -23.98 13.62
CA PRO A 77 4.06 -22.76 14.33
C PRO A 77 4.68 -21.54 13.63
N ARG A 78 3.84 -20.56 13.26
CA ARG A 78 4.29 -19.28 12.70
C ARG A 78 5.34 -18.68 13.62
N ARG A 79 6.47 -18.22 13.05
CA ARG A 79 7.45 -17.44 13.82
C ARG A 79 6.70 -16.29 14.49
N PRO A 80 6.88 -16.07 15.80
CA PRO A 80 6.25 -14.94 16.48
C PRO A 80 6.60 -13.67 15.72
N GLU A 81 5.60 -12.83 15.46
CA GLU A 81 5.84 -11.52 14.88
C GLU A 81 6.91 -10.82 15.71
N ARG A 82 7.92 -10.29 15.01
CA ARG A 82 9.03 -9.62 15.68
C ARG A 82 8.49 -8.39 16.38
N ALA A 83 8.37 -8.48 17.70
CA ALA A 83 7.95 -7.37 18.53
C ALA A 83 9.09 -6.37 18.75
N ASN A 84 9.81 -6.01 17.67
CA ASN A 84 10.99 -5.14 17.68
C ASN A 84 10.74 -3.84 18.46
N HIS A 85 9.55 -3.27 18.30
CA HIS A 85 9.12 -2.03 18.95
C HIS A 85 8.99 -2.13 20.49
N GLN A 86 8.95 -3.33 21.07
CA GLN A 86 8.90 -3.53 22.52
C GLN A 86 10.27 -3.45 23.18
N SER A 87 11.35 -3.67 22.41
CA SER A 87 12.73 -3.53 22.90
C SER A 87 13.16 -2.07 22.90
N LYS A 88 14.02 -1.70 23.86
CA LYS A 88 14.58 -0.34 23.99
C LYS A 88 15.36 0.09 22.74
N GLU A 89 16.04 -0.87 22.11
CA GLU A 89 16.69 -0.76 20.81
C GLU A 89 16.47 -2.04 20.00
N PHE A 90 16.55 -1.93 18.68
CA PHE A 90 16.46 -3.08 17.78
C PHE A 90 17.20 -2.84 16.45
N LEU A 91 17.55 -3.92 15.77
CA LEU A 91 18.25 -3.93 14.49
C LEU A 91 17.32 -4.43 13.38
N VAL A 92 17.32 -3.74 12.24
CA VAL A 92 16.61 -4.16 11.02
C VAL A 92 17.60 -4.23 9.85
N PRO A 93 17.54 -5.25 8.99
CA PRO A 93 18.39 -5.29 7.79
C PRO A 93 18.17 -4.06 6.90
N ASP A 94 19.25 -3.44 6.46
CA ASP A 94 19.19 -2.40 5.44
C ASP A 94 18.97 -3.05 4.07
N ARG A 95 17.93 -2.60 3.37
CA ARG A 95 17.56 -3.14 2.06
C ARG A 95 18.27 -2.43 0.92
N GLN A 96 18.90 -1.29 1.17
CA GLN A 96 19.64 -0.53 0.18
C GLN A 96 21.10 -1.00 0.11
N VAL A 97 21.66 -1.43 1.24
CA VAL A 97 23.04 -1.90 1.35
C VAL A 97 23.03 -3.36 1.82
N PRO A 98 23.24 -4.34 0.92
CA PRO A 98 23.27 -5.76 1.29
C PRO A 98 24.23 -6.04 2.45
N GLY A 99 23.74 -6.72 3.48
CA GLY A 99 24.51 -7.07 4.69
C GLY A 99 24.57 -5.98 5.75
N ALA A 100 24.19 -4.73 5.44
CA ALA A 100 24.11 -3.68 6.45
C ALA A 100 22.85 -3.83 7.33
N GLN A 101 22.90 -3.20 8.50
CA GLN A 101 21.78 -3.15 9.45
C GLN A 101 21.55 -1.72 9.92
N LEU A 102 20.30 -1.38 10.21
CA LEU A 102 19.87 -0.12 10.79
C LEU A 102 19.51 -0.33 12.25
N ARG A 103 20.12 0.45 13.15
CA ARG A 103 19.77 0.45 14.56
C ARG A 103 18.76 1.54 14.87
N TYR A 104 17.68 1.15 15.53
CA TYR A 104 16.67 2.03 16.06
C TYR A 104 16.69 2.02 17.58
N GLU A 105 16.49 3.18 18.19
CA GLU A 105 16.48 3.36 19.64
C GLU A 105 15.28 4.23 20.04
N TRP A 106 14.68 3.94 21.18
CA TRP A 106 13.72 4.84 21.82
C TRP A 106 14.47 5.90 22.63
N TRP A 107 14.33 7.17 22.27
CA TRP A 107 14.98 8.29 22.94
C TRP A 107 13.98 9.06 23.80
N ASP A 108 14.38 9.41 25.01
CA ASP A 108 13.61 10.34 25.86
C ASP A 108 13.62 11.76 25.27
N SER A 109 12.69 12.60 25.73
CA SER A 109 12.51 13.96 25.22
C SER A 109 13.78 14.82 25.33
N LYS A 110 14.59 14.66 26.40
CA LYS A 110 15.81 15.45 26.59
C LYS A 110 16.89 15.10 25.57
N ARG A 111 17.06 13.80 25.29
CA ARG A 111 17.99 13.31 24.25
C ARG A 111 17.52 13.73 22.86
N VAL A 112 16.22 13.68 22.59
CA VAL A 112 15.62 14.16 21.34
C VAL A 112 15.90 15.65 21.14
N GLU A 113 15.61 16.49 22.13
CA GLU A 113 15.83 17.94 22.09
C GLU A 113 17.31 18.29 21.89
N SER A 114 18.20 17.74 22.74
CA SER A 114 19.65 18.01 22.64
C SER A 114 20.30 17.52 21.35
N SER A 115 19.68 16.56 20.66
CA SER A 115 20.18 16.06 19.37
C SER A 115 19.71 16.89 18.16
N GLY A 116 18.72 17.77 18.34
CA GLY A 116 18.10 18.51 17.23
C GLY A 116 17.34 17.63 16.24
N VAL A 117 17.03 16.37 16.56
CA VAL A 117 16.42 15.43 15.60
C VAL A 117 15.00 15.84 15.14
N LEU A 118 14.31 16.65 15.95
CA LEU A 118 13.02 17.25 15.61
C LEU A 118 13.15 18.61 14.91
N GLU A 119 14.35 19.20 14.85
CA GLU A 119 14.61 20.44 14.12
C GLU A 119 14.68 20.13 12.62
N VAL A 120 13.50 19.95 12.02
CA VAL A 120 13.41 19.76 10.58
C VAL A 120 13.66 21.10 9.91
N GLY A 121 14.93 21.36 9.59
CA GLY A 121 15.34 22.57 8.89
C GLY A 121 14.54 22.79 7.61
N GLY A 122 14.22 24.07 7.36
CA GLY A 122 13.39 24.56 6.27
C GLY A 122 12.42 25.65 6.77
N GLN A 123 11.89 26.46 5.86
CA GLN A 123 10.82 27.38 6.23
C GLN A 123 9.57 26.54 6.47
N THR A 124 9.01 26.60 7.69
CA THR A 124 7.69 26.03 7.95
C THR A 124 6.67 26.98 7.32
N THR A 125 6.49 26.88 6.02
CA THR A 125 5.31 27.42 5.38
C THR A 125 4.15 26.50 5.76
N MET A 126 3.10 27.07 6.35
CA MET A 126 1.75 26.52 6.28
C MET A 126 1.30 26.60 4.81
N ALA A 127 2.01 25.89 3.93
CA ALA A 127 1.75 25.90 2.51
C ALA A 127 0.41 25.21 2.31
N THR A 128 -0.57 25.97 1.84
CA THR A 128 -1.80 25.41 1.30
C THR A 128 -1.38 24.51 0.13
N GLU A 129 -1.71 23.21 0.15
CA GLU A 129 -1.37 22.21 -0.89
C GLU A 129 -1.85 22.57 -2.32
N VAL A 130 -2.44 23.74 -2.51
CA VAL A 130 -3.25 24.16 -3.65
C VAL A 130 -2.42 24.47 -4.91
N ALA A 131 -1.17 24.93 -4.77
CA ALA A 131 -0.42 25.43 -5.94
C ALA A 131 0.10 24.33 -6.90
N GLY A 132 0.19 23.07 -6.45
CA GLY A 132 0.68 21.96 -7.27
C GLY A 132 -0.37 21.27 -8.15
N GLU A 133 -1.66 21.52 -7.92
CA GLU A 133 -2.73 20.63 -8.40
C GLU A 133 -2.92 20.59 -9.92
N ALA A 134 -2.69 21.70 -10.63
CA ALA A 134 -2.93 21.77 -12.06
C ALA A 134 -1.88 21.01 -12.90
N SER A 135 -0.61 21.03 -12.46
CA SER A 135 0.46 20.29 -13.15
C SER A 135 0.28 18.78 -12.97
N ASP A 136 -0.20 18.36 -11.80
CA ASP A 136 -0.41 16.95 -11.48
C ASP A 136 -1.51 16.32 -12.34
N LEU A 137 -2.58 17.06 -12.66
CA LEU A 137 -3.68 16.54 -13.48
C LEU A 137 -3.26 16.21 -14.92
N LYS A 138 -2.39 17.01 -15.55
CA LYS A 138 -1.90 16.72 -16.91
C LYS A 138 -1.06 15.45 -16.94
N MET A 139 -0.17 15.30 -15.96
CA MET A 139 0.64 14.08 -15.82
C MET A 139 -0.26 12.86 -15.57
N PHE A 140 -1.30 13.03 -14.76
CA PHE A 140 -2.29 11.99 -14.48
C PHE A 140 -3.09 11.58 -15.72
N SER A 141 -3.56 12.55 -16.54
CA SER A 141 -4.23 12.27 -17.82
C SER A 141 -3.35 11.47 -18.76
N ARG A 142 -2.09 11.91 -18.95
CA ARG A 142 -1.11 11.21 -19.79
C ARG A 142 -0.85 9.79 -19.30
N MET A 143 -0.77 9.57 -17.98
CA MET A 143 -0.61 8.24 -17.41
C MET A 143 -1.77 7.32 -17.79
N LEU A 144 -3.01 7.81 -17.75
CA LEU A 144 -4.18 7.03 -18.17
C LEU A 144 -4.11 6.68 -19.66
N GLU A 145 -3.79 7.65 -20.51
CA GLU A 145 -3.66 7.46 -21.96
C GLU A 145 -2.57 6.44 -22.33
N GLU A 146 -1.41 6.50 -21.67
CA GLU A 146 -0.29 5.55 -21.86
C GLU A 146 -0.69 4.09 -21.52
N HIS A 147 -1.76 3.92 -20.75
CA HIS A 147 -2.37 2.65 -20.36
C HIS A 147 -3.71 2.39 -21.06
N ASN A 148 -3.95 3.05 -22.20
CA ASN A 148 -5.13 2.90 -23.05
C ASN A 148 -6.47 3.21 -22.36
N ILE A 149 -6.47 4.12 -21.40
CA ILE A 149 -7.67 4.62 -20.73
C ILE A 149 -7.96 6.02 -21.27
N ASP A 150 -9.14 6.22 -21.87
CA ASP A 150 -9.55 7.52 -22.41
C ASP A 150 -10.06 8.47 -21.31
N PRO A 151 -9.30 9.51 -20.93
CA PRO A 151 -9.73 10.45 -19.88
C PRO A 151 -10.94 11.29 -20.30
N SER A 152 -11.24 11.39 -21.60
CA SER A 152 -12.39 12.15 -22.10
C SER A 152 -13.74 11.53 -21.71
N LEU A 153 -13.75 10.27 -21.26
CA LEU A 153 -14.96 9.60 -20.77
C LEU A 153 -15.37 10.02 -19.35
N PHE A 154 -14.47 10.69 -18.63
CA PHE A 154 -14.67 11.10 -17.25
C PHE A 154 -15.59 12.32 -17.17
N GLY A 155 -16.46 12.36 -16.16
CA GLY A 155 -17.45 13.43 -15.97
C GLY A 155 -18.63 13.39 -16.96
N LYS A 156 -18.70 12.39 -17.85
CA LYS A 156 -19.87 12.15 -18.71
C LYS A 156 -20.90 11.31 -17.97
N SER A 157 -22.19 11.65 -18.11
CA SER A 157 -23.32 10.92 -17.49
C SER A 157 -23.20 10.79 -15.96
N SER A 158 -23.22 9.58 -15.40
CA SER A 158 -23.06 9.34 -13.96
C SER A 158 -21.60 9.09 -13.53
N ALA A 159 -20.65 9.19 -14.46
CA ALA A 159 -19.24 8.99 -14.16
C ALA A 159 -18.66 10.18 -13.39
N LYS A 160 -17.70 9.90 -12.51
CA LYS A 160 -16.91 10.92 -11.82
C LYS A 160 -15.91 11.56 -12.79
N ASN A 161 -15.51 12.79 -12.51
CA ASN A 161 -14.52 13.51 -13.33
C ASN A 161 -13.07 13.09 -13.00
N LEU A 162 -12.12 13.56 -13.81
CA LEU A 162 -10.70 13.23 -13.66
C LEU A 162 -10.13 13.78 -12.36
N GLU A 163 -10.58 14.97 -11.96
CA GLU A 163 -10.19 15.65 -10.72
C GLU A 163 -10.57 14.84 -9.49
N GLN A 164 -11.75 14.20 -9.50
CA GLN A 164 -12.22 13.31 -8.45
C GLN A 164 -11.38 12.04 -8.36
N LEU A 165 -11.02 11.42 -9.49
CA LEU A 165 -10.11 10.26 -9.47
C LEU A 165 -8.74 10.66 -8.92
N ALA A 166 -8.18 11.76 -9.43
CA ALA A 166 -6.89 12.26 -8.97
C ALA A 166 -6.94 12.63 -7.47
N GLY A 167 -8.04 13.22 -7.01
CA GLY A 167 -8.29 13.51 -5.60
C GLY A 167 -8.35 12.26 -4.72
N GLU A 168 -8.97 11.17 -5.20
CA GLU A 168 -8.94 9.88 -4.50
C GLU A 168 -7.53 9.28 -4.40
N VAL A 169 -6.71 9.42 -5.45
CA VAL A 169 -5.31 8.95 -5.44
C VAL A 169 -4.46 9.82 -4.51
N ARG A 170 -4.59 11.15 -4.60
CA ARG A 170 -3.85 12.10 -3.74
C ARG A 170 -4.21 11.94 -2.27
N SER A 171 -5.50 11.80 -1.95
CA SER A 171 -5.94 11.58 -0.58
C SER A 171 -5.52 10.21 -0.07
N GLY A 172 -5.31 9.23 -0.95
CA GLY A 172 -5.01 7.83 -0.63
C GLY A 172 -6.25 6.96 -0.43
N ALA A 173 -7.45 7.47 -0.74
CA ALA A 173 -8.69 6.70 -0.75
C ALA A 173 -8.69 5.63 -1.87
N ALA A 174 -7.84 5.82 -2.88
CA ALA A 174 -7.47 4.82 -3.87
C ALA A 174 -5.99 4.95 -4.22
N ARG A 175 -5.47 4.00 -4.99
CA ARG A 175 -4.16 4.09 -5.64
C ARG A 175 -4.21 3.45 -7.02
N LEU A 176 -3.33 3.86 -7.93
CA LEU A 176 -3.19 3.21 -9.23
C LEU A 176 -2.07 2.16 -9.17
N MET A 177 -2.32 0.97 -9.70
CA MET A 177 -1.36 -0.12 -9.77
C MET A 177 -1.42 -0.78 -11.14
N LEU A 178 -0.34 -1.41 -11.55
CA LEU A 178 -0.33 -2.28 -12.72
C LEU A 178 -0.67 -3.70 -12.31
N ASP A 179 -1.54 -4.33 -13.08
CA ASP A 179 -1.67 -5.78 -13.06
C ASP A 179 -0.52 -6.40 -13.87
N ALA A 180 0.35 -7.15 -13.21
CA ALA A 180 1.51 -7.75 -13.88
C ALA A 180 1.15 -8.91 -14.82
N THR A 181 -0.09 -9.41 -14.77
CA THR A 181 -0.57 -10.49 -15.65
C THR A 181 -0.96 -10.00 -17.03
N GLU A 182 -1.33 -8.73 -17.15
CA GLU A 182 -1.83 -8.13 -18.39
C GLU A 182 -0.97 -6.93 -18.81
N HIS A 183 -0.67 -6.82 -20.11
CA HIS A 183 0.20 -5.76 -20.61
C HIS A 183 -0.46 -4.39 -20.42
N LYS A 184 0.21 -3.49 -19.68
CA LYS A 184 -0.24 -2.11 -19.41
C LYS A 184 -1.64 -2.00 -18.78
N LYS A 185 -2.15 -3.05 -18.13
CA LYS A 185 -3.42 -2.95 -17.43
C LYS A 185 -3.25 -2.16 -16.13
N LEU A 186 -3.70 -0.91 -16.16
CA LEU A 186 -3.72 -0.03 -14.99
C LEU A 186 -5.05 -0.21 -14.26
N VAL A 187 -4.98 -0.52 -12.97
CA VAL A 187 -6.14 -0.73 -12.11
C VAL A 187 -6.17 0.28 -10.97
N ARG A 188 -7.39 0.66 -10.58
CA ARG A 188 -7.66 1.45 -9.39
C ARG A 188 -7.82 0.51 -8.19
N VAL A 189 -6.96 0.61 -7.20
CA VAL A 189 -6.98 -0.26 -6.01
C VAL A 189 -7.60 0.48 -4.84
N VAL A 190 -8.56 -0.16 -4.17
CA VAL A 190 -9.21 0.36 -2.97
C VAL A 190 -9.11 -0.66 -1.86
N ASP A 191 -8.59 -0.24 -0.70
CA ASP A 191 -8.57 -1.08 0.49
C ASP A 191 -9.91 -0.98 1.23
N VAL A 192 -10.48 -2.13 1.56
CA VAL A 192 -11.79 -2.25 2.22
C VAL A 192 -11.63 -3.14 3.43
N VAL A 193 -12.17 -2.74 4.58
CA VAL A 193 -12.27 -3.61 5.75
C VAL A 193 -13.70 -4.13 5.83
N VAL A 194 -13.83 -5.44 6.00
CA VAL A 194 -15.10 -6.15 6.09
C VAL A 194 -15.12 -6.94 7.38
N LEU A 195 -16.22 -6.91 8.12
CA LEU A 195 -16.35 -7.59 9.39
C LEU A 195 -17.21 -8.83 9.23
N ARG A 196 -16.61 -9.99 9.52
CA ARG A 196 -17.33 -11.26 9.66
C ARG A 196 -17.76 -11.41 11.12
N PHE A 197 -18.93 -10.85 11.45
CA PHE A 197 -19.50 -10.95 12.78
C PHE A 197 -20.11 -12.33 13.02
N LEU A 198 -19.69 -12.96 14.09
CA LEU A 198 -20.18 -14.24 14.57
C LEU A 198 -20.79 -14.06 15.96
N LEU A 199 -21.95 -14.68 16.17
CA LEU A 199 -22.49 -14.85 17.50
C LEU A 199 -21.72 -15.97 18.21
N GLU A 200 -21.15 -15.68 19.37
CA GLU A 200 -20.57 -16.73 20.21
C GLU A 200 -21.70 -17.66 20.65
N ALA A 201 -21.59 -18.95 20.31
CA ALA A 201 -22.56 -19.93 20.73
C ALA A 201 -22.59 -19.94 22.27
N GLY A 202 -23.66 -19.37 22.85
CA GLY A 202 -23.86 -19.40 24.29
C GLY A 202 -23.74 -20.84 24.76
N GLY A 203 -22.87 -21.07 25.75
CA GLY A 203 -22.55 -22.40 26.26
C GLY A 203 -23.81 -23.22 26.42
N ALA A 204 -23.80 -24.43 25.86
CA ALA A 204 -24.93 -25.36 25.74
C ALA A 204 -25.99 -25.12 26.81
N GLY A 205 -27.08 -24.43 26.44
CA GLY A 205 -28.30 -24.52 27.20
C GLY A 205 -28.62 -26.00 27.40
N ALA A 206 -29.12 -26.37 28.58
CA ALA A 206 -29.21 -27.73 29.11
C ALA A 206 -30.00 -28.79 28.28
N GLY A 207 -30.25 -28.53 26.99
CA GLY A 207 -30.92 -29.40 26.02
C GLY A 207 -30.12 -29.74 24.76
N GLY A 208 -28.78 -29.65 24.75
CA GLY A 208 -27.92 -30.52 23.92
C GLY A 208 -27.74 -30.21 22.42
N ALA A 209 -28.37 -29.20 21.82
CA ALA A 209 -28.08 -28.81 20.44
C ALA A 209 -27.09 -27.65 20.38
N ALA A 210 -25.89 -27.88 19.83
CA ALA A 210 -24.92 -26.81 19.57
C ALA A 210 -25.57 -25.74 18.68
N ALA A 211 -25.70 -24.52 19.19
CA ALA A 211 -26.24 -23.40 18.43
C ALA A 211 -25.40 -23.20 17.16
N ARG A 212 -26.04 -23.26 15.99
CA ARG A 212 -25.35 -23.03 14.71
C ARG A 212 -24.83 -21.60 14.67
N PRO A 213 -23.60 -21.36 14.18
CA PRO A 213 -23.07 -20.01 14.05
C PRO A 213 -23.98 -19.17 13.16
N ARG A 214 -24.26 -17.94 13.58
CA ARG A 214 -24.99 -16.94 12.78
C ARG A 214 -24.06 -15.78 12.44
N LEU A 215 -24.28 -15.22 11.27
CA LEU A 215 -23.52 -14.15 10.66
C LEU A 215 -24.38 -12.90 10.56
N LEU A 216 -23.80 -11.74 10.85
CA LEU A 216 -24.47 -10.48 10.60
C LEU A 216 -24.34 -10.09 9.13
N ILE A 217 -25.47 -9.93 8.44
CA ILE A 217 -25.53 -9.55 7.03
C ILE A 217 -26.28 -8.23 6.87
N GLU A 218 -25.71 -7.29 6.12
CA GLU A 218 -26.40 -6.08 5.65
C GLU A 218 -27.39 -6.46 4.55
N THR A 219 -28.68 -6.27 4.81
CA THR A 219 -29.82 -6.65 3.95
C THR A 219 -30.37 -5.49 3.11
N GLY A 220 -30.00 -4.25 3.44
CA GLY A 220 -30.34 -3.08 2.63
C GLY A 220 -29.81 -1.78 3.19
N GLU A 221 -30.04 -0.70 2.43
CA GLU A 221 -29.67 0.67 2.80
C GLU A 221 -30.74 1.64 2.29
N CYS A 222 -31.07 2.63 3.11
CA CYS A 222 -31.93 3.76 2.80
C CYS A 222 -31.12 5.05 2.92
N PHE A 223 -31.12 5.87 1.87
CA PHE A 223 -30.43 7.15 1.83
C PHE A 223 -31.26 8.26 2.49
N PRO A 224 -30.67 9.40 2.87
CA PRO A 224 -31.40 10.56 3.42
C PRO A 224 -32.53 11.08 2.51
N ASP A 225 -32.45 10.83 1.20
CA ASP A 225 -33.48 11.20 0.22
C ASP A 225 -34.62 10.17 0.09
N GLY A 226 -34.62 9.13 0.92
CA GLY A 226 -35.62 8.06 0.95
C GLY A 226 -35.42 6.97 -0.10
N ARG A 227 -34.42 7.08 -1.00
CA ARG A 227 -34.09 5.99 -1.93
C ARG A 227 -33.63 4.77 -1.13
N ARG A 228 -34.12 3.58 -1.51
CA ARG A 228 -33.75 2.32 -0.87
C ARG A 228 -33.12 1.38 -1.86
N ARG A 229 -32.12 0.62 -1.41
CA ARG A 229 -31.53 -0.50 -2.14
C ARG A 229 -31.44 -1.73 -1.27
N GLU A 230 -31.74 -2.89 -1.83
CA GLU A 230 -31.39 -4.16 -1.21
C GLU A 230 -29.90 -4.40 -1.37
N THR A 231 -29.28 -4.92 -0.31
CA THR A 231 -27.87 -5.31 -0.30
C THR A 231 -27.79 -6.68 0.34
N PHE A 232 -26.84 -7.53 -0.06
CA PHE A 232 -26.58 -8.79 0.63
C PHE A 232 -25.07 -8.94 0.76
N ARG A 233 -24.51 -8.36 1.83
CA ARG A 233 -23.07 -8.35 2.08
C ARG A 233 -22.73 -8.33 3.56
N MET A 234 -21.52 -8.73 3.91
CA MET A 234 -20.98 -8.50 5.25
C MET A 234 -20.78 -6.99 5.49
N PRO A 235 -20.99 -6.49 6.72
CA PRO A 235 -20.72 -5.10 7.08
C PRO A 235 -19.27 -4.71 6.74
N GLY A 236 -19.09 -3.58 6.07
CA GLY A 236 -17.76 -3.16 5.65
C GLY A 236 -17.74 -1.76 5.06
N THR A 237 -16.56 -1.16 5.07
CA THR A 237 -16.34 0.17 4.51
C THR A 237 -14.92 0.33 3.96
N LYS A 238 -14.71 1.38 3.17
CA LYS A 238 -13.37 1.72 2.67
C LYS A 238 -12.48 2.13 3.84
N LYS A 239 -11.22 1.69 3.80
CA LYS A 239 -10.19 2.08 4.77
C LYS A 239 -9.80 3.54 4.49
N GLU A 240 -9.88 4.40 5.49
CA GLU A 240 -9.41 5.76 5.31
C GLU A 240 -7.87 5.79 5.21
N PRO A 241 -7.29 6.80 4.55
CA PRO A 241 -5.87 6.78 4.23
C PRO A 241 -4.95 6.74 5.47
N HIS A 242 -5.36 7.37 6.57
CA HIS A 242 -4.62 7.38 7.84
C HIS A 242 -4.99 6.21 8.78
N GLU A 243 -6.07 5.48 8.49
CA GLU A 243 -6.56 4.40 9.36
C GLU A 243 -5.90 3.06 9.05
N ASN A 244 -5.37 2.37 10.06
CA ASN A 244 -5.05 0.94 9.95
C ASN A 244 -6.32 0.07 10.01
N THR A 245 -6.16 -1.25 9.88
CA THR A 245 -7.30 -2.20 9.83
C THR A 245 -8.03 -2.20 11.17
N ARG A 246 -7.28 -2.18 12.28
CA ARG A 246 -7.83 -2.06 13.64
C ARG A 246 -8.75 -0.84 13.78
N GLN A 247 -8.28 0.34 13.38
CA GLN A 247 -9.05 1.59 13.46
C GLN A 247 -10.32 1.52 12.60
N THR A 248 -10.20 1.02 11.36
CA THR A 248 -11.34 0.88 10.46
C THR A 248 -12.37 -0.10 11.02
N THR A 249 -11.94 -1.23 11.61
CA THR A 249 -12.81 -2.20 12.28
C THR A 249 -13.62 -1.54 13.38
N TRP A 250 -12.96 -0.77 14.26
CA TRP A 250 -13.65 -0.06 15.34
C TRP A 250 -14.56 1.06 14.83
N ARG A 251 -14.20 1.71 13.72
CA ARG A 251 -15.06 2.69 13.04
C ARG A 251 -16.32 2.03 12.49
N ILE A 252 -16.23 0.84 11.87
CA ILE A 252 -17.41 0.10 11.41
C ILE A 252 -18.32 -0.26 12.60
N ILE A 253 -17.75 -0.77 13.69
CA ILE A 253 -18.49 -1.12 14.92
C ILE A 253 -19.26 0.09 15.46
N ARG A 254 -18.59 1.23 15.56
CA ARG A 254 -19.15 2.45 16.14
C ARG A 254 -20.11 3.17 15.20
N ASP A 255 -19.66 3.49 13.99
CA ASP A 255 -20.35 4.42 13.09
C ASP A 255 -21.35 3.72 12.17
N LEU A 256 -21.07 2.48 11.76
CA LEU A 256 -21.93 1.74 10.83
C LEU A 256 -22.93 0.85 11.59
N LEU A 257 -22.51 0.23 12.70
CA LEU A 257 -23.35 -0.69 13.47
C LEU A 257 -23.96 -0.06 14.74
N ALA A 258 -23.52 1.13 15.14
CA ALA A 258 -23.96 1.78 16.38
C ALA A 258 -23.80 0.89 17.64
N LEU A 259 -22.77 0.03 17.65
CA LEU A 259 -22.45 -0.86 18.77
C LEU A 259 -21.38 -0.25 19.66
N ASN A 260 -21.42 -0.58 20.95
CA ASN A 260 -20.29 -0.31 21.84
C ASN A 260 -19.20 -1.36 21.58
N GLY A 261 -17.96 -0.91 21.36
CA GLY A 261 -16.82 -1.78 21.10
C GLY A 261 -16.41 -2.68 22.27
N ASP A 262 -16.76 -2.33 23.52
CA ASP A 262 -16.29 -3.02 24.73
C ASP A 262 -16.69 -4.51 24.81
N GLY A 263 -17.74 -4.92 24.09
CA GLY A 263 -18.18 -6.32 24.07
C GLY A 263 -18.00 -6.99 22.71
N VAL A 264 -17.17 -6.44 21.83
CA VAL A 264 -16.81 -7.09 20.56
C VAL A 264 -15.36 -7.53 20.62
N ARG A 265 -15.10 -8.83 20.41
CA ARG A 265 -13.74 -9.36 20.27
C ARG A 265 -13.39 -9.48 18.80
N CYS A 266 -12.37 -8.77 18.34
CA CYS A 266 -11.92 -8.82 16.94
C CYS A 266 -10.59 -9.58 16.82
N ASN A 267 -10.52 -10.55 15.91
CA ASN A 267 -9.27 -11.25 15.60
C ASN A 267 -8.47 -10.46 14.55
N LEU A 268 -7.56 -9.62 15.01
CA LEU A 268 -6.68 -8.81 14.16
C LEU A 268 -5.37 -9.53 13.80
N VAL A 269 -5.11 -10.70 14.39
CA VAL A 269 -3.93 -11.53 14.10
C VAL A 269 -4.16 -12.35 12.82
N LYS A 270 -5.38 -12.87 12.65
CA LYS A 270 -5.79 -13.64 11.47
C LYS A 270 -6.78 -12.83 10.65
N ILE A 271 -6.26 -12.03 9.73
CA ILE A 271 -7.04 -11.25 8.76
C ILE A 271 -7.04 -11.99 7.43
N ASP A 272 -8.23 -12.38 6.95
CA ASP A 272 -8.35 -12.97 5.60
C ASP A 272 -8.24 -11.83 4.58
N ARG A 273 -7.39 -11.99 3.56
CA ARG A 273 -7.20 -10.98 2.50
C ARG A 273 -7.69 -11.52 1.16
N HIS A 274 -8.42 -10.68 0.43
CA HIS A 274 -8.96 -11.03 -0.88
C HIS A 274 -8.90 -9.84 -1.84
N GLU A 275 -8.71 -10.11 -3.12
CA GLU A 275 -8.77 -9.12 -4.19
C GLU A 275 -9.97 -9.42 -5.08
N GLU A 276 -10.87 -8.45 -5.24
CA GLU A 276 -12.02 -8.55 -6.13
C GLU A 276 -11.95 -7.46 -7.20
N GLU A 277 -11.79 -7.86 -8.45
CA GLU A 277 -11.77 -6.95 -9.59
C GLU A 277 -13.18 -6.75 -10.15
N THR A 278 -13.57 -5.49 -10.38
CA THR A 278 -14.86 -5.12 -10.97
C THR A 278 -14.70 -3.91 -11.88
N GLU A 279 -15.53 -3.83 -12.92
CA GLU A 279 -15.67 -2.61 -13.71
C GLU A 279 -16.40 -1.56 -12.87
N SER A 280 -15.76 -0.42 -12.60
CA SER A 280 -16.37 0.63 -11.80
C SER A 280 -17.21 1.54 -12.69
N PRO A 281 -18.54 1.66 -12.48
CA PRO A 281 -19.36 2.57 -13.27
C PRO A 281 -18.98 4.05 -13.04
N SER A 282 -18.24 4.36 -11.97
CA SER A 282 -17.77 5.73 -11.70
C SER A 282 -16.58 6.16 -12.54
N TYR A 283 -15.78 5.22 -13.06
CA TYR A 283 -14.53 5.52 -13.78
C TYR A 283 -14.44 4.61 -15.03
N PRO A 284 -15.14 4.97 -16.13
CA PRO A 284 -15.17 4.16 -17.34
C PRO A 284 -13.78 3.82 -17.86
N GLY A 285 -13.55 2.55 -18.20
CA GLY A 285 -12.25 2.05 -18.68
C GLY A 285 -11.22 1.82 -17.58
N VAL A 286 -11.52 2.17 -16.32
CA VAL A 286 -10.65 1.89 -15.16
C VAL A 286 -11.25 0.80 -14.30
N ARG A 287 -10.70 -0.41 -14.44
CA ARG A 287 -11.04 -1.51 -13.56
C ARG A 287 -10.63 -1.21 -12.13
N THR A 288 -11.49 -1.57 -11.19
CA THR A 288 -11.25 -1.39 -9.76
C THR A 288 -11.01 -2.73 -9.08
N VAL A 289 -9.86 -2.85 -8.41
CA VAL A 289 -9.54 -3.98 -7.54
C VAL A 289 -9.79 -3.58 -6.09
N TYR A 290 -10.74 -4.24 -5.46
CA TYR A 290 -11.01 -4.11 -4.03
C TYR A 290 -10.16 -5.09 -3.24
N ARG A 291 -9.20 -4.58 -2.47
CA ARG A 291 -8.43 -5.34 -1.49
C ARG A 291 -9.21 -5.40 -0.20
N LYS A 292 -9.90 -6.52 0.02
CA LYS A 292 -10.71 -6.76 1.20
C LYS A 292 -9.87 -7.40 2.30
N GLU A 293 -9.85 -6.75 3.45
CA GLU A 293 -9.36 -7.32 4.71
C GLU A 293 -10.57 -7.73 5.54
N ILE A 294 -10.81 -9.03 5.67
CA ILE A 294 -11.91 -9.56 6.45
C ILE A 294 -11.42 -9.84 7.86
N VAL A 295 -12.01 -9.15 8.83
CA VAL A 295 -11.73 -9.33 10.25
C VAL A 295 -12.87 -10.11 10.87
N GLU A 296 -12.53 -11.20 11.56
CA GLU A 296 -13.52 -11.96 12.32
C GLU A 296 -13.81 -11.25 13.65
N CYS A 297 -15.09 -11.04 13.93
CA CYS A 297 -15.57 -10.35 15.13
C CYS A 297 -16.55 -11.25 15.88
N LEU A 298 -16.38 -11.39 17.18
CA LEU A 298 -17.22 -12.20 18.06
C LEU A 298 -17.97 -11.29 19.03
N ILE A 299 -19.28 -11.49 19.14
CA ILE A 299 -20.10 -10.88 20.19
C ILE A 299 -20.37 -11.95 21.26
N PRO A 300 -19.82 -11.82 22.47
CA PRO A 300 -20.06 -12.76 23.55
C PRO A 300 -21.54 -12.77 23.97
N SER A 301 -22.05 -13.96 24.26
CA SER A 301 -23.43 -14.14 24.73
C SER A 301 -23.69 -13.51 26.11
N SER A 302 -22.63 -13.17 26.85
CA SER A 302 -22.69 -12.56 28.18
C SER A 302 -23.00 -11.06 28.20
N ALA A 303 -23.19 -10.41 27.05
CA ALA A 303 -23.47 -8.98 26.93
C ALA A 303 -24.93 -8.69 26.50
N PRO A 304 -25.95 -8.98 27.35
CA PRO A 304 -27.37 -8.97 26.96
C PRO A 304 -27.92 -7.62 26.48
N GLU A 305 -27.30 -6.52 26.89
CA GLU A 305 -27.64 -5.18 26.39
C GLU A 305 -27.11 -4.95 24.97
N GLN A 306 -25.88 -5.39 24.68
CA GLN A 306 -25.32 -5.31 23.34
C GLN A 306 -26.03 -6.25 22.39
N LEU A 307 -26.39 -7.45 22.86
CA LEU A 307 -27.25 -8.37 22.12
C LEU A 307 -28.60 -7.70 21.78
N ALA A 308 -29.24 -7.02 22.74
CA ALA A 308 -30.49 -6.30 22.46
C ALA A 308 -30.30 -5.21 21.39
N LYS A 309 -29.25 -4.40 21.52
CA LYS A 309 -28.93 -3.32 20.56
C LYS A 309 -28.62 -3.85 19.15
N ALA A 310 -28.03 -5.04 19.05
CA ALA A 310 -27.71 -5.70 17.80
C ALA A 310 -28.84 -6.60 17.25
N GLY A 311 -30.08 -6.46 17.74
CA GLY A 311 -31.21 -7.30 17.31
C GLY A 311 -31.04 -8.81 17.62
N LEU A 312 -30.10 -9.18 18.49
CA LEU A 312 -29.74 -10.57 18.75
C LEU A 312 -30.66 -11.28 19.74
N ARG A 313 -31.43 -10.57 20.57
CA ARG A 313 -32.34 -11.21 21.54
C ARG A 313 -33.38 -12.10 20.85
N ASP A 314 -33.93 -11.63 19.73
CA ASP A 314 -34.97 -12.34 18.98
C ASP A 314 -34.53 -12.71 17.56
N THR A 315 -33.26 -12.50 17.23
CA THR A 315 -32.73 -12.58 15.85
C THR A 315 -33.51 -11.72 14.86
N SER A 316 -34.16 -10.66 15.35
CA SER A 316 -34.97 -9.76 14.55
C SER A 316 -34.08 -8.88 13.68
N ALA A 317 -34.63 -8.45 12.54
CA ALA A 317 -33.96 -7.47 11.71
C ALA A 317 -33.75 -6.18 12.52
N TRP A 318 -32.59 -5.58 12.39
CA TRP A 318 -32.24 -4.33 13.07
C TRP A 318 -31.70 -3.34 12.04
N SER A 319 -31.77 -2.04 12.33
CA SER A 319 -31.15 -1.00 11.51
C SER A 319 -30.29 -0.02 12.32
N ALA A 320 -29.27 0.54 11.68
CA ALA A 320 -28.44 1.62 12.24
C ALA A 320 -28.33 2.77 11.23
N THR A 321 -28.31 4.01 11.72
CA THR A 321 -28.15 5.21 10.89
C THR A 321 -26.75 5.78 11.09
N ASP A 322 -26.01 5.96 10.00
CA ASP A 322 -24.67 6.54 10.03
C ASP A 322 -24.68 8.08 10.19
N ALA A 323 -23.49 8.67 10.35
CA ALA A 323 -23.34 10.12 10.53
C ALA A 323 -23.79 10.94 9.30
N GLN A 324 -23.89 10.31 8.12
CA GLN A 324 -24.38 10.93 6.88
C GLN A 324 -25.90 10.78 6.73
N GLY A 325 -26.57 10.13 7.68
CA GLY A 325 -28.01 9.91 7.67
C GLY A 325 -28.47 8.71 6.84
N ASN A 326 -27.55 7.84 6.37
CA ASN A 326 -27.96 6.61 5.70
C ASN A 326 -28.37 5.57 6.74
N THR A 327 -29.56 4.99 6.59
CA THR A 327 -30.03 3.89 7.44
C THR A 327 -29.74 2.55 6.79
N ARG A 328 -28.93 1.72 7.43
CA ARG A 328 -28.61 0.36 6.98
C ARG A 328 -29.44 -0.65 7.74
N TYR A 329 -29.87 -1.71 7.07
CA TYR A 329 -30.65 -2.81 7.63
C TYR A 329 -29.78 -4.05 7.71
N PHE A 330 -29.92 -4.80 8.80
CA PHE A 330 -29.14 -5.99 9.08
C PHE A 330 -30.02 -7.14 9.55
N ALA A 331 -29.58 -8.37 9.28
CA ALA A 331 -30.19 -9.58 9.77
C ALA A 331 -29.14 -10.64 10.12
N TRP A 332 -29.45 -11.48 11.12
CA TRP A 332 -28.63 -12.60 11.53
C TRP A 332 -28.98 -13.86 10.75
N MET A 333 -28.11 -14.28 9.85
CA MET A 333 -28.31 -15.41 8.95
C MET A 333 -27.38 -16.57 9.30
N SER A 334 -27.85 -17.80 9.12
CA SER A 334 -26.96 -18.95 9.02
C SER A 334 -26.06 -18.81 7.76
N PRO A 335 -24.89 -19.49 7.72
CA PRO A 335 -24.06 -19.51 6.53
C PRO A 335 -24.83 -19.92 5.26
N GLN A 336 -25.70 -20.93 5.38
CA GLN A 336 -26.50 -21.42 4.26
C GLN A 336 -27.50 -20.37 3.75
N GLU A 337 -28.15 -19.63 4.63
CA GLU A 337 -29.07 -18.55 4.25
C GLU A 337 -28.31 -17.40 3.56
N ALA A 338 -27.15 -17.01 4.09
CA ALA A 338 -26.34 -15.97 3.52
C ALA A 338 -25.80 -16.37 2.12
N GLU A 339 -25.31 -17.61 1.96
CA GLU A 339 -24.90 -18.16 0.66
C GLU A 339 -26.06 -18.25 -0.34
N ALA A 340 -27.26 -18.63 0.11
CA ALA A 340 -28.47 -18.62 -0.72
C ALA A 340 -28.83 -17.20 -1.21
N LYS A 341 -28.46 -16.16 -0.46
CA LYS A 341 -28.54 -14.74 -0.84
C LYS A 341 -27.30 -14.24 -1.61
N LYS A 342 -26.42 -15.16 -2.04
CA LYS A 342 -25.17 -14.90 -2.76
C LYS A 342 -24.17 -14.02 -1.99
N VAL A 343 -24.24 -14.03 -0.65
CA VAL A 343 -23.21 -13.38 0.18
C VAL A 343 -21.92 -14.18 0.06
N LYS A 344 -20.83 -13.52 -0.35
CA LYS A 344 -19.49 -14.11 -0.39
C LYS A 344 -18.91 -14.22 1.03
N LEU A 345 -19.21 -15.32 1.74
CA LEU A 345 -18.74 -15.56 3.12
C LEU A 345 -17.26 -15.93 3.19
N ARG A 346 -16.84 -16.74 2.23
CA ARG A 346 -15.47 -17.09 1.93
C ARG A 346 -15.23 -16.73 0.48
N PHE A 347 -14.04 -16.26 0.19
CA PHE A 347 -13.63 -16.13 -1.19
C PHE A 347 -12.99 -17.47 -1.58
N GLU A 348 -13.49 -18.07 -2.67
CA GLU A 348 -12.87 -19.24 -3.29
C GLU A 348 -11.39 -18.95 -3.46
N ALA A 349 -10.53 -19.97 -3.22
CA ALA A 349 -9.08 -19.87 -3.10
C ALA A 349 -8.49 -18.86 -4.08
N ALA A 350 -8.43 -17.60 -3.64
CA ALA A 350 -7.94 -16.52 -4.46
C ALA A 350 -6.50 -16.85 -4.80
N GLU A 351 -6.05 -16.45 -5.98
CA GLU A 351 -4.61 -16.42 -6.26
C GLU A 351 -3.94 -15.80 -5.04
N SER A 352 -3.12 -16.59 -4.36
CA SER A 352 -2.68 -16.24 -3.02
C SER A 352 -1.69 -15.09 -3.00
N ILE A 353 -1.25 -14.66 -4.19
CA ILE A 353 -0.28 -13.59 -4.38
C ILE A 353 -0.91 -12.55 -5.29
N SER A 354 -1.07 -11.34 -4.76
CA SER A 354 -1.42 -10.18 -5.58
C SER A 354 -0.36 -9.94 -6.65
N THR A 355 -0.79 -9.98 -7.91
CA THR A 355 0.00 -9.66 -9.11
C THR A 355 0.17 -8.15 -9.29
N LEU A 356 -0.53 -7.35 -8.47
CA LEU A 356 -0.53 -5.91 -8.59
C LEU A 356 0.80 -5.30 -8.11
N VAL A 357 1.43 -4.56 -8.99
CA VAL A 357 2.71 -3.88 -8.79
C VAL A 357 2.56 -2.38 -9.03
N ARG A 358 3.53 -1.60 -8.56
CA ARG A 358 3.51 -0.14 -8.76
C ARG A 358 3.72 0.21 -10.23
N ALA A 359 3.01 1.20 -10.76
CA ALA A 359 3.27 1.67 -12.11
C ALA A 359 4.67 2.32 -12.20
N PRO A 360 5.44 2.18 -13.29
CA PRO A 360 6.57 3.07 -13.52
C PRO A 360 6.04 4.49 -13.69
N ILE A 361 6.69 5.48 -13.08
CA ILE A 361 6.25 6.88 -13.16
C ILE A 361 7.38 7.72 -13.70
N GLY A 362 7.13 8.62 -14.64
CA GLY A 362 8.16 9.52 -15.14
C GLY A 362 8.87 9.03 -16.40
N LEU A 363 10.03 9.61 -16.67
CA LEU A 363 10.67 9.56 -17.98
C LEU A 363 11.76 8.48 -18.02
N GLY A 364 11.73 7.66 -19.07
CA GLY A 364 12.89 6.83 -19.46
C GLY A 364 14.08 7.68 -19.89
N GLU A 365 15.27 7.08 -19.93
CA GLU A 365 16.53 7.79 -20.16
C GLU A 365 16.54 8.66 -21.42
N GLU A 366 16.12 8.13 -22.57
CA GLU A 366 16.04 8.88 -23.83
C GLU A 366 15.04 10.04 -23.76
N ALA A 367 13.85 9.79 -23.20
CA ALA A 367 12.81 10.81 -23.04
C ALA A 367 13.25 11.90 -22.04
N LEU A 368 13.96 11.52 -20.98
CA LEU A 368 14.55 12.44 -20.01
C LEU A 368 15.64 13.29 -20.68
N GLN A 369 16.52 12.69 -21.47
CA GLN A 369 17.56 13.41 -22.22
C GLN A 369 16.95 14.47 -23.12
N ALA A 370 15.96 14.08 -23.93
CA ALA A 370 15.27 14.98 -24.84
C ALA A 370 14.58 16.13 -24.07
N HIS A 371 13.91 15.80 -22.96
CA HIS A 371 13.23 16.79 -22.12
C HIS A 371 14.20 17.81 -21.52
N LEU A 372 15.29 17.36 -20.88
CA LEU A 372 16.29 18.25 -20.27
C LEU A 372 16.98 19.13 -21.34
N THR A 373 17.34 18.54 -22.48
CA THR A 373 17.97 19.27 -23.59
C THR A 373 17.04 20.35 -24.15
N SER A 374 15.73 20.06 -24.28
CA SER A 374 14.74 21.03 -24.76
C SER A 374 14.59 22.26 -23.85
N LEU A 375 14.99 22.12 -22.58
CA LEU A 375 14.98 23.19 -21.58
C LEU A 375 16.36 23.84 -21.41
N GLY A 376 17.33 23.52 -22.28
CA GLY A 376 18.68 24.09 -22.26
C GLY A 376 19.57 23.55 -21.15
N ILE A 377 19.22 22.42 -20.51
CA ILE A 377 20.04 21.79 -19.49
C ILE A 377 21.11 20.93 -20.17
N ASP A 378 22.37 21.19 -19.83
CA ASP A 378 23.52 20.47 -20.38
C ASP A 378 23.62 19.04 -19.81
N VAL A 379 23.07 18.09 -20.55
CA VAL A 379 23.07 16.66 -20.20
C VAL A 379 24.47 16.05 -20.18
N SER A 380 25.48 16.66 -20.82
CA SER A 380 26.84 16.13 -20.84
C SER A 380 27.51 16.12 -19.46
N LYS A 381 27.03 16.96 -18.53
CA LYS A 381 27.52 17.06 -17.15
C LYS A 381 27.07 15.90 -16.26
N PHE A 382 26.07 15.13 -16.66
CA PHE A 382 25.59 13.97 -15.89
C PHE A 382 26.61 12.83 -15.96
N GLY A 383 26.87 12.18 -14.82
CA GLY A 383 27.89 11.13 -14.69
C GLY A 383 29.33 11.63 -14.54
N GLN A 384 29.54 12.94 -14.42
CA GLN A 384 30.85 13.54 -14.17
C GLN A 384 31.05 13.89 -12.67
N GLY A 385 32.20 13.53 -12.10
CA GLY A 385 32.52 13.86 -10.71
C GLY A 385 31.56 13.21 -9.71
N SER A 386 30.83 14.03 -8.93
CA SER A 386 29.78 13.58 -8.00
C SER A 386 28.36 13.65 -8.58
N ALA A 387 28.23 14.04 -9.86
CA ALA A 387 26.96 14.05 -10.57
C ALA A 387 26.49 12.63 -10.86
N LYS A 388 25.21 12.35 -10.63
CA LYS A 388 24.61 11.09 -11.07
C LYS A 388 24.56 11.04 -12.60
N SER A 389 24.64 9.84 -13.15
CA SER A 389 24.38 9.60 -14.57
C SER A 389 22.91 9.83 -14.92
N LEU A 390 22.64 10.02 -16.21
CA LEU A 390 21.27 10.18 -16.70
C LEU A 390 20.44 8.92 -16.49
N LYS A 391 21.05 7.74 -16.65
CA LYS A 391 20.46 6.44 -16.32
C LYS A 391 20.00 6.38 -14.86
N GLU A 392 20.86 6.74 -13.91
CA GLU A 392 20.49 6.77 -12.49
C GLU A 392 19.37 7.77 -12.18
N PHE A 393 19.38 8.93 -12.86
CA PHE A 393 18.31 9.92 -12.68
C PHE A 393 16.98 9.42 -13.24
N SER A 394 16.98 8.85 -14.45
CA SER A 394 15.83 8.17 -15.04
C SER A 394 15.30 7.07 -14.12
N SER A 395 16.18 6.21 -13.59
CA SER A 395 15.80 5.16 -12.65
C SER A 395 15.15 5.73 -11.39
N GLU A 396 15.65 6.85 -10.87
CA GLU A 396 15.05 7.54 -9.73
C GLU A 396 13.63 8.05 -10.04
N LEU A 397 13.42 8.67 -11.21
CA LEU A 397 12.11 9.12 -11.65
C LEU A 397 11.16 7.94 -11.78
N ILE A 398 11.57 6.88 -12.49
CA ILE A 398 10.78 5.65 -12.74
C ILE A 398 10.35 4.96 -11.45
N LYS A 399 11.23 4.93 -10.44
CA LYS A 399 10.94 4.42 -9.09
C LYS A 399 10.03 5.33 -8.28
N GLY A 400 9.72 6.52 -8.78
CA GLY A 400 8.94 7.55 -8.10
C GLY A 400 9.69 8.12 -6.90
N GLU A 401 11.02 8.05 -6.88
CA GLU A 401 11.83 8.63 -5.80
C GLU A 401 11.99 10.15 -5.94
N ALA A 402 11.77 10.67 -7.15
CA ALA A 402 11.71 12.09 -7.45
C ALA A 402 10.72 12.35 -8.59
N THR A 403 10.34 13.62 -8.76
CA THR A 403 9.57 14.11 -9.91
C THR A 403 10.25 15.32 -10.52
N LEU A 404 9.86 15.64 -11.75
CA LEU A 404 10.19 16.90 -12.40
C LEU A 404 8.94 17.78 -12.40
N MET A 405 9.06 19.00 -11.88
CA MET A 405 7.96 19.96 -11.87
C MET A 405 8.49 21.32 -12.31
N ASN A 406 7.71 22.02 -13.12
CA ASN A 406 7.97 23.43 -13.39
C ASN A 406 7.41 24.25 -12.24
N ASP A 407 8.19 25.22 -11.75
CA ASP A 407 7.65 26.21 -10.81
C ASP A 407 6.79 27.25 -11.53
N ALA A 408 6.28 28.23 -10.79
CA ALA A 408 5.45 29.31 -11.34
C ALA A 408 6.17 30.16 -12.41
N THR A 409 7.50 30.12 -12.46
CA THR A 409 8.32 30.82 -13.45
C THR A 409 8.59 29.99 -14.71
N GLY A 410 8.17 28.71 -14.72
CA GLY A 410 8.50 27.76 -15.77
C GLY A 410 9.87 27.10 -15.60
N THR A 411 10.57 27.33 -14.48
CA THR A 411 11.88 26.72 -14.22
C THR A 411 11.69 25.29 -13.76
N LEU A 412 12.37 24.34 -14.41
CA LEU A 412 12.31 22.93 -14.06
C LEU A 412 13.04 22.67 -12.74
N LYS A 413 12.34 22.03 -11.80
CA LYS A 413 12.88 21.59 -10.52
C LYS A 413 12.76 20.09 -10.38
N ARG A 414 13.77 19.48 -9.76
CA ARG A 414 13.69 18.12 -9.24
C ARG A 414 13.01 18.17 -7.88
N VAL A 415 11.86 17.54 -7.73
CA VAL A 415 11.09 17.55 -6.49
C VAL A 415 11.17 16.20 -5.80
N VAL A 416 11.59 16.20 -4.53
CA VAL A 416 11.70 15.01 -3.68
C VAL A 416 10.74 15.14 -2.52
N ASP A 417 9.68 14.33 -2.55
CA ASP A 417 8.78 14.20 -1.42
C ASP A 417 9.35 13.18 -0.42
N VAL A 418 9.46 13.56 0.84
CA VAL A 418 9.93 12.69 1.92
C VAL A 418 8.86 12.62 3.00
N VAL A 419 8.45 11.42 3.38
CA VAL A 419 7.63 11.21 4.57
C VAL A 419 8.55 10.86 5.74
N VAL A 420 8.38 11.60 6.83
CA VAL A 420 9.14 11.44 8.07
C VAL A 420 8.15 11.12 9.18
N MET A 421 8.40 10.04 9.92
CA MET A 421 7.52 9.59 10.99
C MET A 421 8.09 9.98 12.36
N ILE A 422 7.29 10.67 13.16
CA ILE A 422 7.57 10.93 14.59
C ILE A 422 6.75 9.91 15.37
N ILE A 423 7.35 8.74 15.63
CA ILE A 423 6.67 7.64 16.33
C ILE A 423 6.97 7.74 17.82
N THR A 424 5.92 7.90 18.63
CA THR A 424 6.03 7.96 20.09
C THR A 424 5.43 6.72 20.74
N ASN A 425 6.03 6.30 21.86
CA ASN A 425 5.45 5.31 22.74
C ASN A 425 4.65 6.05 23.82
N PRO A 426 3.31 5.96 23.86
CA PRO A 426 2.51 6.76 24.79
C PRO A 426 2.75 6.38 26.27
N LYS A 427 3.27 5.18 26.56
CA LYS A 427 3.57 4.76 27.93
C LYS A 427 4.84 5.40 28.47
N THR A 428 5.88 5.52 27.65
CA THR A 428 7.20 6.03 28.06
C THR A 428 7.45 7.47 27.62
N GLN A 429 6.62 8.00 26.71
CA GLN A 429 6.80 9.29 26.03
C GLN A 429 8.09 9.38 25.22
N GLU A 430 8.69 8.24 24.88
CA GLU A 430 9.92 8.16 24.09
C GLU A 430 9.62 8.21 22.58
N THR A 431 10.56 8.75 21.81
CA THR A 431 10.49 8.85 20.35
C THR A 431 11.44 7.86 19.69
N LEU A 432 10.97 7.16 18.66
CA LEU A 432 11.80 6.22 17.90
C LEU A 432 12.75 6.95 16.95
N VAL A 433 14.05 6.71 17.08
CA VAL A 433 15.10 7.34 16.27
C VAL A 433 15.95 6.28 15.56
N GLN A 434 16.25 6.51 14.28
CA GLN A 434 17.28 5.76 13.55
C GLN A 434 18.65 6.28 13.98
N ALA A 435 19.27 5.58 14.92
CA ALA A 435 20.47 6.03 15.61
C ALA A 435 21.73 5.83 14.75
N GLU A 436 21.93 4.63 14.22
CA GLU A 436 23.13 4.25 13.46
C GLU A 436 22.83 3.26 12.33
N GLN A 437 23.77 3.17 11.39
CA GLN A 437 23.85 2.13 10.36
C GLN A 437 25.15 1.34 10.57
N LEU A 438 25.01 0.02 10.69
CA LEU A 438 26.09 -0.94 10.80
C LEU A 438 26.37 -1.49 9.40
N MET A 439 27.54 -1.18 8.86
CA MET A 439 28.00 -1.63 7.55
C MET A 439 28.50 -3.09 7.62
N PRO A 440 28.57 -3.83 6.49
CA PRO A 440 29.03 -5.22 6.47
C PRO A 440 30.47 -5.43 6.97
N ASP A 441 31.31 -4.40 6.86
CA ASP A 441 32.69 -4.37 7.35
C ASP A 441 32.81 -4.06 8.86
N GLY A 442 31.68 -3.87 9.55
CA GLY A 442 31.62 -3.49 10.96
C GLY A 442 31.69 -1.99 11.21
N GLN A 443 31.87 -1.14 10.18
CA GLN A 443 31.86 0.30 10.33
C GLN A 443 30.49 0.79 10.81
N ARG A 444 30.48 1.73 11.76
CA ARG A 444 29.26 2.35 12.28
C ARG A 444 29.13 3.78 11.80
N VAL A 445 28.02 4.10 11.14
CA VAL A 445 27.68 5.44 10.69
C VAL A 445 26.57 5.99 11.60
N GLN A 446 26.87 7.07 12.33
CA GLN A 446 25.86 7.76 13.13
C GLN A 446 24.90 8.52 12.22
N LEU A 447 23.60 8.27 12.36
CA LEU A 447 22.56 8.87 11.53
C LEU A 447 21.74 9.91 12.29
N LYS A 448 21.34 9.60 13.54
CA LYS A 448 20.55 10.47 14.42
C LYS A 448 19.37 11.15 13.70
N ARG A 449 18.53 10.36 13.03
CA ARG A 449 17.40 10.87 12.24
C ARG A 449 16.11 10.12 12.55
N LEU A 450 14.98 10.75 12.28
CA LEU A 450 13.68 10.07 12.35
C LEU A 450 13.54 9.04 11.21
N PRO A 451 12.76 7.96 11.41
CA PRO A 451 12.38 7.05 10.33
C PRO A 451 11.70 7.82 9.19
N GLY A 452 12.18 7.61 7.97
CA GLY A 452 11.63 8.30 6.81
C GLY A 452 11.97 7.61 5.50
N ALA A 453 11.15 7.87 4.48
CA ALA A 453 11.34 7.36 3.14
C ALA A 453 10.82 8.37 2.09
N LYS A 454 11.38 8.31 0.88
CA LYS A 454 10.86 9.05 -0.27
C LYS A 454 9.44 8.58 -0.58
N ARG A 455 8.51 9.52 -0.77
CA ARG A 455 7.12 9.27 -1.18
C ARG A 455 7.04 9.27 -2.70
N ARG A 456 6.31 8.31 -3.25
CA ARG A 456 6.03 8.28 -4.69
C ARG A 456 4.86 9.18 -5.10
N PRO A 457 4.81 9.66 -6.35
CA PRO A 457 3.71 10.51 -6.82
C PRO A 457 2.34 9.81 -6.86
N ASP A 458 2.34 8.49 -7.04
CA ASP A 458 1.13 7.63 -7.07
C ASP A 458 0.70 7.13 -5.68
N GLU A 459 1.37 7.56 -4.61
CA GLU A 459 1.01 7.22 -3.24
C GLU A 459 0.86 8.47 -2.38
N ASN A 460 -0.12 8.46 -1.48
CA ASN A 460 -0.21 9.50 -0.47
C ASN A 460 0.80 9.26 0.66
N GLN A 461 0.93 10.25 1.54
CA GLN A 461 1.88 10.23 2.64
C GLN A 461 1.63 9.11 3.66
N PHE A 462 0.36 8.72 3.87
CA PHE A 462 0.02 7.66 4.82
C PHE A 462 0.35 6.26 4.28
N LEU A 463 0.23 6.03 2.98
CA LEU A 463 0.69 4.81 2.33
C LEU A 463 2.22 4.68 2.40
N SER A 464 2.96 5.79 2.23
CA SER A 464 4.40 5.80 2.50
C SER A 464 4.73 5.51 3.96
N ALA A 465 3.99 6.09 4.92
CA ALA A 465 4.17 5.81 6.35
C ALA A 465 3.97 4.33 6.67
N ARG A 466 2.91 3.70 6.16
CA ARG A 466 2.68 2.25 6.31
C ARG A 466 3.78 1.41 5.67
N ARG A 467 4.35 1.87 4.55
CA ARG A 467 5.51 1.22 3.93
C ARG A 467 6.75 1.33 4.84
N ILE A 468 6.98 2.47 5.49
CA ILE A 468 8.06 2.63 6.48
C ILE A 468 7.86 1.62 7.62
N LEU A 469 6.66 1.58 8.22
CA LEU A 469 6.32 0.62 9.30
C LEU A 469 6.61 -0.83 8.89
N ARG A 470 6.04 -1.28 7.76
CA ARG A 470 6.12 -2.70 7.35
C ARG A 470 7.47 -3.09 6.74
N LYS A 471 8.10 -2.24 5.93
CA LYS A 471 9.27 -2.60 5.13
C LYS A 471 10.59 -2.18 5.78
N GLN A 472 10.60 -1.11 6.58
CA GLN A 472 11.81 -0.55 7.19
C GLN A 472 11.89 -0.79 8.70
N LEU A 473 10.76 -0.76 9.42
CA LEU A 473 10.76 -0.96 10.88
C LEU A 473 10.36 -2.38 11.30
N GLU A 474 9.75 -3.14 10.38
CA GLU A 474 9.14 -4.46 10.68
C GLU A 474 8.13 -4.37 11.83
N ILE A 475 7.38 -3.27 11.91
CA ILE A 475 6.29 -3.04 12.87
C ILE A 475 4.95 -3.27 12.16
N ASP A 476 4.04 -4.02 12.78
CA ASP A 476 2.67 -4.16 12.29
C ASP A 476 1.96 -2.79 12.30
N GLU A 477 1.39 -2.40 11.17
CA GLU A 477 0.65 -1.14 11.05
C GLU A 477 -0.59 -1.09 11.96
N ASN A 478 -1.14 -2.23 12.38
CA ASN A 478 -2.26 -2.28 13.33
C ASN A 478 -1.88 -1.92 14.78
N LEU A 479 -0.58 -1.85 15.06
CA LEU A 479 -0.04 -1.39 16.35
C LEU A 479 0.33 0.09 16.33
N VAL A 480 0.06 0.80 15.23
CA VAL A 480 0.44 2.21 15.09
C VAL A 480 -0.76 3.03 14.63
N ARG A 481 -1.10 4.06 15.40
CA ARG A 481 -2.06 5.10 15.03
C ARG A 481 -1.32 6.23 14.33
N LEU A 482 -1.71 6.55 13.10
CA LEU A 482 -1.21 7.73 12.39
C LEU A 482 -2.12 8.93 12.68
N ASP A 483 -1.51 10.07 12.99
CA ASP A 483 -2.21 11.36 13.11
C ASP A 483 -2.57 11.89 11.72
N GLN A 484 -3.75 12.47 11.59
CA GLN A 484 -4.21 13.11 10.35
C GLN A 484 -3.55 14.46 10.13
N ASP A 485 -3.10 15.14 11.19
CA ASP A 485 -2.43 16.44 11.11
C ASP A 485 -0.98 16.26 10.61
N VAL A 486 -0.79 16.43 9.30
CA VAL A 486 0.50 16.31 8.64
C VAL A 486 1.14 17.69 8.54
N LYS A 487 2.38 17.82 9.05
CA LYS A 487 3.15 19.06 8.91
C LYS A 487 3.99 19.02 7.64
N PHE A 488 4.13 20.18 7.00
CA PHE A 488 4.87 20.34 5.75
C PHE A 488 6.06 21.26 5.95
N VAL A 489 7.22 20.86 5.42
CA VAL A 489 8.42 21.68 5.40
C VAL A 489 9.03 21.60 4.01
N GLU A 490 9.33 22.75 3.43
CA GLU A 490 9.98 22.85 2.13
C GLU A 490 11.40 23.42 2.28
N ASP A 491 12.31 22.89 1.49
CA ASP A 491 13.71 23.29 1.45
C ASP A 491 14.23 23.15 0.03
N GLU A 492 14.58 24.27 -0.60
CA GLU A 492 15.13 24.31 -1.95
C GLU A 492 16.63 24.52 -1.90
N LYS A 493 17.38 23.59 -2.50
CA LYS A 493 18.84 23.64 -2.52
C LYS A 493 19.40 23.22 -3.88
N PRO A 494 20.51 23.83 -4.31
CA PRO A 494 21.27 23.30 -5.44
C PRO A 494 21.78 21.89 -5.07
N SER A 495 21.69 20.95 -6.01
CA SER A 495 22.20 19.60 -5.81
C SER A 495 23.38 19.35 -6.75
N PRO A 496 24.60 19.16 -6.23
CA PRO A 496 25.75 18.79 -7.06
C PRO A 496 25.53 17.52 -7.87
N SER A 497 24.64 16.63 -7.39
CA SER A 497 24.28 15.39 -8.06
C SER A 497 23.45 15.57 -9.33
N TYR A 498 22.82 16.74 -9.54
CA TYR A 498 21.93 17.01 -10.67
C TYR A 498 22.28 18.38 -11.31
N PRO A 499 23.32 18.42 -12.17
CA PRO A 499 23.79 19.66 -12.77
C PRO A 499 22.68 20.42 -13.51
N GLY A 500 22.57 21.72 -13.25
CA GLY A 500 21.58 22.58 -13.89
C GLY A 500 20.16 22.50 -13.29
N LEU A 501 19.95 21.71 -12.22
CA LEU A 501 18.66 21.57 -11.56
C LEU A 501 18.72 21.94 -10.08
N ALA A 502 17.80 22.81 -9.65
CA ALA A 502 17.50 22.96 -8.24
C ALA A 502 16.70 21.74 -7.75
N THR A 503 16.95 21.34 -6.50
CA THR A 503 16.14 20.31 -5.84
C THR A 503 15.25 20.94 -4.77
N LEU A 504 13.94 20.74 -4.91
CA LEU A 504 12.95 21.06 -3.88
C LEU A 504 12.66 19.81 -3.04
N TYR A 505 13.05 19.85 -1.78
CA TYR A 505 12.70 18.82 -0.80
C TYR A 505 11.41 19.21 -0.10
N ARG A 506 10.38 18.37 -0.20
CA ARG A 506 9.10 18.54 0.50
C ARG A 506 8.97 17.45 1.55
N LYS A 507 9.17 17.82 2.82
CA LYS A 507 9.07 16.90 3.96
C LYS A 507 7.66 16.95 4.53
N ARG A 508 7.05 15.78 4.68
CA ARG A 508 5.78 15.56 5.37
C ARG A 508 6.04 14.85 6.68
N LEU A 509 5.84 15.56 7.78
CA LEU A 509 6.04 15.03 9.13
C LEU A 509 4.71 14.49 9.63
N ILE A 510 4.68 13.19 9.90
CA ILE A 510 3.49 12.50 10.40
C ILE A 510 3.77 12.08 11.84
N ARG A 511 2.93 12.52 12.77
CA ARG A 511 2.93 12.00 14.14
C ARG A 511 2.27 10.64 14.16
N ALA A 512 2.82 9.74 14.96
CA ALA A 512 2.31 8.40 15.10
C ALA A 512 2.49 7.91 16.52
N GLU A 513 1.58 7.09 17.01
CA GLU A 513 1.61 6.54 18.36
C GLU A 513 1.46 5.03 18.33
N LEU A 514 2.20 4.33 19.19
CA LEU A 514 1.96 2.91 19.41
C LEU A 514 0.60 2.70 20.12
N ILE A 515 -0.20 1.78 19.59
CA ILE A 515 -1.47 1.35 20.17
C ILE A 515 -1.19 0.10 21.00
N ALA A 516 -1.47 0.18 22.30
CA ALA A 516 -1.30 -0.93 23.23
C ALA A 516 -2.31 -2.08 23.01
#